data_AF-A0A2V7W4I4-F1
#
_entry.id   AF-A0A2V7W4I4-F1
#
_cell.length_a   1.000
_cell.length_b   1.000
_cell.length_c   1.000
_cell.angle_alpha   90.00
_cell.angle_beta   90.00
_cell.angle_gamma   90.00
#
_symmetry.space_group_name_H-M   'P 1'
#
loop_
_entity.id
_entity.type
_entity.pdbx_description
1 polymer ?
#
loop_
_entity_poly.entity_id
_entity_poly.type
_entity_poly.pdbx_seq_one_letter_code
_entity_poly.pdbx_strand_id
1 'polypeptide(L)'
;MRLSIITLGHVHTEDLEPLTKTFEHLEQLVLDVPPRDALTDHRAELNRAVDAASADWMLVVRERETIDDALAQEIASAAAGGRAWGFRIQSLAIYAGKPLRIAQNDLELRLFHRRHFLRRGDVGVQGTVVRLTHPLRANTFASADEHHDYLAQKAAKRSTLQRAVMFFRYFLGARTFDANTLRYLWVESAFK
;
A
#
# COMPACT_ATOMS: atom_id res chain seq x y z
N MET A 1 -6.57 13.72 19.11
CA MET A 1 -5.42 13.76 18.17
C MET A 1 -5.92 13.80 16.72
N ARG A 2 -5.29 14.57 15.83
CA ARG A 2 -5.69 14.75 14.42
C ARG A 2 -4.73 14.02 13.47
N LEU A 3 -5.26 13.45 12.38
CA LEU A 3 -4.47 12.77 11.34
C LEU A 3 -4.99 13.17 9.96
N SER A 4 -4.07 13.50 9.05
CA SER A 4 -4.38 13.70 7.63
C SER A 4 -3.94 12.46 6.85
N ILE A 5 -4.83 11.91 6.04
CA ILE A 5 -4.65 10.69 5.26
C ILE A 5 -4.53 11.10 3.80
N ILE A 6 -3.36 10.84 3.21
CA ILE A 6 -3.11 11.03 1.79
C ILE A 6 -3.44 9.72 1.08
N THR A 7 -4.47 9.73 0.24
CA THR A 7 -4.88 8.53 -0.51
C THR A 7 -4.44 8.62 -1.95
N LEU A 8 -3.77 7.57 -2.44
CA LEU A 8 -3.36 7.43 -3.84
C LEU A 8 -4.42 6.61 -4.56
N GLY A 9 -5.21 7.25 -5.42
CA GLY A 9 -6.41 6.63 -6.01
C GLY A 9 -7.62 6.63 -5.05
N HIS A 10 -8.61 5.81 -5.37
CA HIS A 10 -9.87 5.76 -4.63
C HIS A 10 -9.81 4.76 -3.47
N VAL A 11 -9.68 5.29 -2.25
CA VAL A 11 -9.77 4.51 -1.00
C VAL A 11 -11.13 4.76 -0.39
N HIS A 12 -11.87 3.68 -0.11
CA HIS A 12 -13.21 3.80 0.47
C HIS A 12 -13.11 4.12 1.97
N THR A 13 -14.07 4.88 2.49
CA THR A 13 -14.08 5.29 3.91
C THR A 13 -14.13 4.09 4.86
N GLU A 14 -14.76 3.00 4.44
CA GLU A 14 -14.82 1.73 5.17
C GLU A 14 -13.43 1.09 5.38
N ASP A 15 -12.49 1.28 4.44
CA ASP A 15 -11.12 0.78 4.58
C ASP A 15 -10.30 1.54 5.65
N LEU A 16 -10.82 2.69 6.09
CA LEU A 16 -10.22 3.60 7.07
C LEU A 16 -11.01 3.62 8.40
N GLU A 17 -12.11 2.87 8.50
CA GLU A 17 -12.99 2.86 9.68
C GLU A 17 -12.23 2.65 10.99
N PRO A 18 -11.22 1.75 11.09
CA PRO A 18 -10.49 1.55 12.34
C PRO A 18 -9.78 2.80 12.87
N LEU A 19 -9.35 3.72 11.99
CA LEU A 19 -8.73 4.98 12.41
C LEU A 19 -9.73 5.91 13.10
N THR A 20 -11.02 5.85 12.75
CA THR A 20 -12.06 6.71 13.35
C THR A 20 -12.25 6.42 14.84
N LYS A 21 -11.90 5.21 15.29
CA LYS A 21 -11.98 4.80 16.70
C LYS A 21 -10.85 5.39 17.54
N THR A 22 -9.73 5.78 16.90
CA THR A 22 -8.50 6.22 17.59
C THR A 22 -8.21 7.70 17.44
N PHE A 23 -8.68 8.32 16.36
CA PHE A 23 -8.44 9.72 16.02
C PHE A 23 -9.73 10.53 16.10
N GLU A 24 -9.68 11.67 16.77
CA GLU A 24 -10.82 12.59 16.93
C GLU A 24 -11.19 13.30 15.63
N HIS A 25 -10.20 13.45 14.75
CA HIS A 25 -10.36 14.14 13.48
C HIS A 25 -9.50 13.47 12.42
N LEU A 26 -10.17 13.07 11.34
CA LEU A 26 -9.55 12.54 10.14
C LEU A 26 -9.85 13.47 8.97
N GLU A 27 -8.82 13.81 8.23
CA GLU A 27 -8.90 14.53 6.96
C GLU A 27 -8.39 13.62 5.87
N GLN A 28 -9.12 13.48 4.76
CA GLN A 28 -8.65 12.70 3.60
C GLN A 28 -8.30 13.65 2.45
N LEU A 29 -7.07 13.54 1.96
CA LEU A 29 -6.53 14.26 0.82
C LEU A 29 -6.33 13.26 -0.32
N VAL A 30 -7.16 13.35 -1.34
CA VAL A 30 -7.12 12.42 -2.49
C VAL A 30 -6.13 12.94 -3.53
N LEU A 31 -5.12 12.12 -3.85
CA LEU A 31 -4.20 12.35 -4.96
C LEU A 31 -4.65 11.55 -6.17
N ASP A 32 -4.90 12.25 -7.27
CA ASP A 32 -5.19 11.65 -8.58
C ASP A 32 -3.88 11.20 -9.26
N VAL A 33 -3.27 10.18 -8.67
CA VAL A 33 -2.04 9.56 -9.17
C VAL A 33 -2.19 8.04 -9.18
N PRO A 34 -1.52 7.32 -10.09
CA PRO A 34 -1.63 5.87 -10.16
C PRO A 34 -1.18 5.22 -8.84
N PRO A 35 -1.98 4.32 -8.24
CA PRO A 35 -1.72 3.78 -6.90
C PRO A 35 -0.51 2.85 -6.84
N ARG A 36 0.07 2.45 -7.97
CA ARG A 36 1.24 1.56 -8.06
C ARG A 36 2.54 2.29 -8.30
N ASP A 37 2.49 3.58 -8.62
CA ASP A 37 3.69 4.34 -8.92
C ASP A 37 4.47 4.65 -7.63
N ALA A 38 5.77 4.84 -7.75
CA ALA A 38 6.58 5.21 -6.60
C ALA A 38 6.18 6.61 -6.11
N LEU A 39 6.12 6.81 -4.79
CA LEU A 39 5.79 8.13 -4.23
C LEU A 39 6.81 9.21 -4.64
N THR A 40 8.04 8.81 -4.95
CA THR A 40 9.09 9.70 -5.45
C THR A 40 8.75 10.34 -6.78
N ASP A 41 7.98 9.65 -7.62
CA ASP A 41 7.65 10.09 -8.98
C ASP A 41 6.56 11.17 -8.96
N HIS A 42 5.70 11.15 -7.93
CA HIS A 42 4.56 12.06 -7.74
C HIS A 42 4.81 13.08 -6.62
N ARG A 43 6.04 13.58 -6.56
CA ARG A 43 6.46 14.42 -5.45
C ARG A 43 5.76 15.77 -5.38
N ALA A 44 5.51 16.40 -6.53
CA ALA A 44 4.90 17.72 -6.56
C ALA A 44 3.48 17.67 -5.95
N GLU A 45 2.75 16.62 -6.26
CA GLU A 45 1.44 16.24 -5.71
C GLU A 45 1.55 15.99 -4.21
N LEU A 46 2.52 15.18 -3.79
CA LEU A 46 2.75 14.87 -2.37
C LEU A 46 3.09 16.13 -1.55
N ASN A 47 3.98 16.99 -2.05
CA ASN A 47 4.32 18.25 -1.40
C ASN A 47 3.10 19.16 -1.24
N ARG A 48 2.27 19.29 -2.29
CA ARG A 48 1.02 20.05 -2.26
C ARG A 48 0.03 19.50 -1.23
N ALA A 49 -0.11 18.17 -1.14
CA ALA A 49 -0.95 17.53 -0.13
C ALA A 49 -0.43 17.82 1.29
N VAL A 50 0.88 17.71 1.52
CA VAL A 50 1.48 18.02 2.82
C VAL A 50 1.29 19.50 3.21
N ASP A 51 1.29 20.41 2.24
CA ASP A 51 1.05 21.84 2.47
C ASP A 51 -0.42 22.16 2.74
N ALA A 52 -1.34 21.44 2.09
CA ALA A 52 -2.78 21.58 2.29
C ALA A 52 -3.28 20.95 3.60
N ALA A 53 -2.53 19.99 4.15
CA ALA A 53 -2.92 19.23 5.32
C ALA A 53 -3.12 20.07 6.58
N SER A 54 -4.24 19.82 7.26
CA SER A 54 -4.59 20.50 8.51
C SER A 54 -3.98 19.85 9.76
N ALA A 55 -3.65 18.54 9.70
CA ALA A 55 -3.00 17.83 10.79
C ALA A 55 -1.47 17.86 10.67
N ASP A 56 -0.79 17.62 11.78
CA ASP A 56 0.68 17.52 11.79
C ASP A 56 1.19 16.14 11.36
N TRP A 57 0.41 15.09 11.61
CA TRP A 57 0.72 13.72 11.19
C TRP A 57 0.02 13.37 9.89
N MET A 58 0.79 12.76 8.99
CA MET A 58 0.40 12.36 7.65
C MET A 58 0.48 10.85 7.52
N LEU A 59 -0.56 10.20 7.00
CA LEU A 59 -0.57 8.78 6.66
C LEU A 59 -0.83 8.60 5.16
N VAL A 60 0.01 7.85 4.46
CA VAL A 60 -0.17 7.52 3.05
C VAL A 60 -0.78 6.12 2.90
N VAL A 61 -1.93 6.07 2.21
CA VAL A 61 -2.67 4.83 1.92
C VAL A 61 -2.92 4.74 0.42
N ARG A 62 -2.68 3.57 -0.19
CA ARG A 62 -2.94 3.33 -1.61
C ARG A 62 -4.32 2.72 -1.81
N GLU A 63 -4.82 2.81 -3.03
CA GLU A 63 -6.03 2.10 -3.45
C GLU A 63 -5.98 0.62 -3.01
N ARG A 64 -7.09 0.14 -2.42
CA ARG A 64 -7.27 -1.25 -1.93
C ARG A 64 -6.39 -1.65 -0.74
N GLU A 65 -5.66 -0.72 -0.14
CA GLU A 65 -5.04 -0.94 1.16
C GLU A 65 -6.04 -0.68 2.27
N THR A 66 -6.16 -1.64 3.19
CA THR A 66 -7.02 -1.54 4.36
C THR A 66 -6.18 -1.52 5.63
N ILE A 67 -6.70 -0.82 6.63
CA ILE A 67 -6.11 -0.69 7.97
C ILE A 67 -6.95 -1.55 8.91
N ASP A 68 -6.31 -2.33 9.78
CA ASP A 68 -7.01 -3.05 10.85
C ASP A 68 -6.89 -2.31 12.19
N ASP A 69 -7.69 -2.75 13.18
CA ASP A 69 -7.71 -2.13 14.51
C ASP A 69 -6.34 -2.14 15.20
N ALA A 70 -5.52 -3.18 14.96
CA ALA A 70 -4.19 -3.30 15.56
C ALA A 70 -3.22 -2.26 14.97
N LEU A 71 -3.21 -2.11 13.65
CA LEU A 71 -2.42 -1.08 12.98
C LEU A 71 -2.89 0.33 13.34
N ALA A 72 -4.20 0.58 13.44
CA ALA A 72 -4.74 1.87 13.85
C ALA A 72 -4.25 2.29 15.24
N GLN A 73 -4.28 1.36 16.22
CA GLN A 73 -3.74 1.58 17.56
C GLN A 73 -2.22 1.81 17.56
N GLU A 74 -1.48 1.08 16.73
CA GLU A 74 -0.04 1.26 16.59
C GLU A 74 0.31 2.63 16.00
N ILE A 75 -0.42 3.08 14.97
CA ILE A 75 -0.26 4.41 14.36
C ILE A 75 -0.56 5.50 15.39
N ALA A 76 -1.65 5.38 16.15
CA ALA A 76 -1.98 6.35 17.20
C ALA A 76 -0.90 6.42 18.28
N SER A 77 -0.41 5.26 18.73
CA SER A 77 0.66 5.18 19.73
C SER A 77 1.98 5.76 19.22
N ALA A 78 2.32 5.49 17.96
CA ALA A 78 3.50 6.01 17.29
C ALA A 78 3.47 7.54 17.16
N ALA A 79 2.33 8.10 16.76
CA ALA A 79 2.13 9.53 16.62
C ALA A 79 2.19 10.28 17.97
N ALA A 80 1.68 9.66 19.05
CA ALA A 80 1.70 10.25 20.39
C ALA A 80 3.06 10.12 21.11
N GLY A 81 3.81 9.05 20.84
CA GLY A 81 5.00 8.70 21.62
C GLY A 81 6.26 9.53 21.35
N GLY A 82 6.32 10.30 20.27
CA GLY A 82 7.42 11.24 19.97
C GLY A 82 8.81 10.60 19.76
N ARG A 83 8.89 9.27 19.57
CA ARG A 83 10.18 8.53 19.44
C ARG A 83 10.81 8.65 18.06
N ALA A 84 10.02 8.99 17.04
CA ALA A 84 10.43 9.09 15.66
C ALA A 84 9.54 10.10 14.93
N TRP A 85 10.04 10.62 13.81
CA TRP A 85 9.30 11.57 12.97
C TRP A 85 8.72 10.92 11.72
N GLY A 86 9.08 9.66 11.48
CA GLY A 86 8.61 8.88 10.34
C GLY A 86 8.55 7.40 10.68
N PHE A 87 7.62 6.71 10.05
CA PHE A 87 7.41 5.30 10.21
C PHE A 87 7.17 4.61 8.87
N ARG A 88 7.91 3.52 8.67
CA ARG A 88 7.72 2.61 7.54
C ARG A 88 6.64 1.60 7.89
N ILE A 89 5.65 1.48 7.02
CA ILE A 89 4.57 0.52 7.17
C ILE A 89 4.64 -0.41 5.97
N GLN A 90 4.72 -1.71 6.25
CA GLN A 90 4.76 -2.72 5.21
C GLN A 90 3.38 -2.87 4.57
N SER A 91 3.33 -3.09 3.27
CA SER A 91 2.10 -3.53 2.59
C SER A 91 2.12 -5.05 2.38
N LEU A 92 1.12 -5.74 2.92
CA LEU A 92 0.91 -7.17 2.79
C LEU A 92 -0.13 -7.43 1.69
N ALA A 93 0.32 -7.94 0.56
CA ALA A 93 -0.56 -8.33 -0.53
C ALA A 93 -1.43 -9.53 -0.12
N ILE A 94 -2.74 -9.39 -0.29
CA ILE A 94 -3.74 -10.43 -0.04
C ILE A 94 -4.45 -10.76 -1.35
N TYR A 95 -4.57 -12.05 -1.63
CA TYR A 95 -5.25 -12.60 -2.80
C TYR A 95 -6.14 -13.75 -2.36
N ALA A 96 -7.42 -13.68 -2.73
CA ALA A 96 -8.44 -14.67 -2.35
C ALA A 96 -8.46 -14.93 -0.84
N GLY A 97 -8.38 -13.85 -0.04
CA GLY A 97 -8.39 -13.89 1.43
C GLY A 97 -7.12 -14.46 2.07
N LYS A 98 -6.07 -14.75 1.29
CA LYS A 98 -4.81 -15.33 1.78
C LYS A 98 -3.62 -14.44 1.41
N PRO A 99 -2.60 -14.34 2.28
CA PRO A 99 -1.43 -13.54 1.99
C PRO A 99 -0.65 -14.12 0.81
N LEU A 100 -0.16 -13.24 -0.07
CA LEU A 100 0.78 -13.59 -1.13
C LEU A 100 2.20 -13.51 -0.59
N ARG A 101 2.99 -14.56 -0.88
CA ARG A 101 4.43 -14.62 -0.54
C ARG A 101 5.28 -14.24 -1.74
N ILE A 102 5.01 -13.07 -2.30
CA ILE A 102 5.85 -12.42 -3.31
C ILE A 102 6.74 -11.39 -2.62
N ALA A 103 7.96 -11.15 -3.12
CA ALA A 103 8.99 -10.35 -2.47
C ALA A 103 8.43 -9.06 -1.84
N GLN A 104 8.34 -9.05 -0.51
CA GLN A 104 7.75 -7.97 0.28
C GLN A 104 8.83 -6.91 0.57
N ASN A 105 9.30 -6.20 -0.47
CA ASN A 105 10.43 -5.29 -0.32
C ASN A 105 10.05 -3.84 0.04
N ASP A 106 8.77 -3.46 0.00
CA ASP A 106 8.38 -2.08 0.26
C ASP A 106 8.10 -1.83 1.74
N LEU A 107 9.17 -1.52 2.46
CA LEU A 107 9.11 -0.72 3.68
C LEU A 107 9.18 0.77 3.28
N GLU A 108 8.13 1.24 2.62
CA GLU A 108 7.98 2.64 2.23
C GLU A 108 7.64 3.50 3.46
N LEU A 109 8.08 4.76 3.48
CA LEU A 109 7.66 5.71 4.51
C LEU A 109 6.18 6.02 4.31
N ARG A 110 5.32 5.57 5.24
CA ARG A 110 3.86 5.72 5.11
C ARG A 110 3.27 6.64 6.17
N LEU A 111 3.84 6.72 7.37
CA LEU A 111 3.38 7.64 8.42
C LEU A 111 4.50 8.63 8.76
N PHE A 112 4.24 9.92 8.76
CA PHE A 112 5.27 10.91 9.07
C PHE A 112 4.72 12.23 9.59
N HIS A 113 5.57 12.96 10.31
CA HIS A 113 5.26 14.29 10.81
C HIS A 113 5.64 15.36 9.78
N ARG A 114 4.69 16.20 9.37
CA ARG A 114 4.84 17.17 8.27
C ARG A 114 6.03 18.11 8.44
N ARG A 115 6.31 18.56 9.68
CA ARG A 115 7.41 19.51 9.97
C ARG A 115 8.80 18.93 9.67
N HIS A 116 8.92 17.61 9.68
CA HIS A 116 10.18 16.92 9.42
C HIS A 116 10.24 16.36 8.01
N PHE A 117 9.20 16.52 7.19
CA PHE A 117 9.14 15.92 5.86
C PHE A 117 10.19 16.51 4.90
N LEU A 118 10.94 15.64 4.22
CA LEU A 118 11.96 16.05 3.26
C LEU A 118 11.33 16.40 1.91
N ARG A 119 11.38 17.68 1.57
CA ARG A 119 10.83 18.24 0.32
C ARG A 119 11.70 17.96 -0.91
N ARG A 120 12.95 17.49 -0.74
CA ARG A 120 13.93 17.17 -1.80
C ARG A 120 14.61 15.81 -1.53
N GLY A 121 15.08 15.11 -2.57
CA GLY A 121 15.64 13.74 -2.49
C GLY A 121 14.62 12.59 -2.45
N ASP A 122 14.91 11.47 -1.81
CA ASP A 122 13.90 10.42 -1.64
C ASP A 122 12.79 10.84 -0.66
N VAL A 123 11.67 10.12 -0.67
CA VAL A 123 10.58 10.32 0.31
C VAL A 123 11.09 9.93 1.70
N GLY A 124 11.18 10.92 2.58
CA GLY A 124 11.86 10.77 3.87
C GLY A 124 11.49 11.85 4.88
N VAL A 125 12.04 11.72 6.08
CA VAL A 125 11.96 12.74 7.14
C VAL A 125 13.34 13.07 7.68
N GLN A 126 13.50 14.29 8.19
CA GLN A 126 14.64 14.71 8.97
C GLN A 126 14.54 14.12 10.39
N GLY A 127 15.30 13.06 10.64
CA GLY A 127 15.45 12.44 11.96
C GLY A 127 15.18 10.93 11.93
N THR A 128 14.74 10.41 13.07
CA THR A 128 14.56 8.96 13.25
C THR A 128 13.36 8.43 12.46
N VAL A 129 13.58 7.33 11.75
CA VAL A 129 12.54 6.53 11.08
C VAL A 129 12.50 5.14 11.68
N VAL A 130 11.32 4.69 12.09
CA VAL A 130 11.11 3.36 12.70
C VAL A 130 10.18 2.53 11.82
N ARG A 131 10.20 1.21 11.95
CA ARG A 131 9.25 0.31 11.27
C ARG A 131 8.08 0.01 12.21
N LEU A 132 6.84 0.10 11.71
CA LEU A 132 5.68 -0.46 12.41
C LEU A 132 5.58 -1.96 12.19
N THR A 133 4.99 -2.63 13.17
CA THR A 133 4.90 -4.08 13.26
C THR A 133 3.75 -4.60 12.40
N HIS A 134 2.59 -3.95 12.46
CA HIS A 134 1.41 -4.37 11.71
C HIS A 134 1.45 -3.81 10.28
N PRO A 135 1.15 -4.64 9.25
CA PRO A 135 1.15 -4.19 7.88
C PRO A 135 -0.21 -3.61 7.45
N LEU A 136 -0.19 -2.78 6.42
CA LEU A 136 -1.36 -2.50 5.59
C LEU A 136 -1.75 -3.77 4.83
N ARG A 137 -3.04 -4.00 4.61
CA ARG A 137 -3.53 -5.16 3.85
C ARG A 137 -3.96 -4.70 2.46
N ALA A 138 -3.19 -5.06 1.43
CA ALA A 138 -3.51 -4.72 0.05
C ALA A 138 -4.32 -5.85 -0.59
N ASN A 139 -5.65 -5.69 -0.64
CA ASN A 139 -6.55 -6.68 -1.23
C ASN A 139 -6.54 -6.53 -2.76
N THR A 140 -6.07 -7.55 -3.48
CA THR A 140 -6.03 -7.51 -4.95
C THR A 140 -7.34 -7.98 -5.56
N PHE A 141 -7.74 -9.21 -5.28
CA PHE A 141 -8.98 -9.84 -5.75
C PHE A 141 -9.56 -10.74 -4.66
N ALA A 142 -10.89 -10.81 -4.56
CA ALA A 142 -11.58 -11.65 -3.60
C ALA A 142 -11.57 -13.13 -4.00
N SER A 143 -11.41 -13.43 -5.30
CA SER A 143 -11.29 -14.80 -5.80
C SER A 143 -10.42 -14.93 -7.05
N ALA A 144 -10.10 -16.17 -7.42
CA ALA A 144 -9.37 -16.45 -8.66
C ALA A 144 -10.24 -16.27 -9.90
N ASP A 145 -11.55 -16.47 -9.79
CA ASP A 145 -12.50 -16.31 -10.88
C ASP A 145 -12.67 -14.83 -11.22
N GLU A 146 -12.85 -13.99 -10.19
CA GLU A 146 -12.87 -12.53 -10.34
C GLU A 146 -11.60 -12.00 -11.01
N HIS A 147 -10.43 -12.53 -10.62
CA HIS A 147 -9.16 -12.15 -11.22
C HIS A 147 -9.11 -12.56 -12.71
N HIS A 148 -9.57 -13.76 -13.05
CA HIS A 148 -9.65 -14.20 -14.44
C HIS A 148 -10.59 -13.32 -15.27
N ASP A 149 -11.77 -13.01 -14.75
CA ASP A 149 -12.77 -12.19 -15.43
C ASP A 149 -12.24 -10.78 -15.68
N TYR A 150 -11.56 -10.20 -14.68
CA TYR A 150 -10.89 -8.91 -14.82
C TYR A 150 -9.86 -8.92 -15.96
N LEU A 151 -8.97 -9.92 -15.98
CA LEU A 151 -7.95 -10.03 -17.02
C LEU A 151 -8.54 -10.33 -18.40
N ALA A 152 -9.61 -11.12 -18.47
CA ALA A 152 -10.29 -11.40 -19.73
C ALA A 152 -10.89 -10.15 -20.38
N GLN A 153 -11.30 -9.16 -19.57
CA GLN A 153 -11.83 -7.88 -20.04
C GLN A 153 -10.72 -6.86 -20.37
N LYS A 154 -9.58 -6.91 -19.68
CA LYS A 154 -8.56 -5.85 -19.69
C LYS A 154 -7.28 -6.19 -20.45
N ALA A 155 -7.02 -7.48 -20.70
CA ALA A 155 -5.73 -7.96 -21.17
C ALA A 155 -5.87 -8.99 -22.29
N ALA A 156 -4.89 -9.03 -23.18
CA ALA A 156 -4.89 -9.99 -24.28
C ALA A 156 -4.39 -11.35 -23.78
N LYS A 157 -5.09 -12.43 -24.14
CA LYS A 157 -4.65 -13.80 -23.81
C LYS A 157 -3.33 -14.11 -24.50
N ARG A 158 -2.35 -14.61 -23.74
CA ARG A 158 -1.10 -15.16 -24.26
C ARG A 158 -1.32 -16.57 -24.79
N SER A 159 -0.46 -16.98 -25.72
CA SER A 159 -0.38 -18.40 -26.13
C SER A 159 0.09 -19.28 -24.96
N THR A 160 -0.23 -20.58 -25.00
CA THR A 160 0.14 -21.54 -23.95
C THR A 160 1.65 -21.58 -23.69
N LEU A 161 2.47 -21.48 -24.74
CA LEU A 161 3.93 -21.46 -24.63
C LEU A 161 4.41 -20.19 -23.93
N GLN A 162 3.89 -19.03 -24.31
CA GLN A 162 4.23 -17.76 -23.66
C GLN A 162 3.78 -17.73 -22.21
N ARG A 163 2.61 -18.29 -21.90
CA ARG A 163 2.13 -18.46 -20.53
C ARG A 163 3.10 -19.27 -19.68
N ALA A 164 3.50 -20.45 -20.17
CA ALA A 164 4.44 -21.32 -19.46
C ALA A 164 5.78 -20.60 -19.18
N VAL A 165 6.35 -19.94 -20.19
CA VAL A 165 7.59 -19.16 -20.04
C VAL A 165 7.46 -18.06 -18.99
N MET A 166 6.36 -17.29 -19.02
CA MET A 166 6.12 -16.23 -18.05
C MET A 166 5.89 -16.77 -16.64
N PHE A 167 5.15 -17.87 -16.51
CA PHE A 167 4.96 -18.54 -15.22
C PHE A 167 6.29 -18.98 -14.61
N PHE A 168 7.16 -19.66 -15.37
CA PHE A 168 8.47 -20.07 -14.87
C PHE A 168 9.33 -18.87 -14.48
N ARG A 169 9.30 -17.79 -15.27
CA ARG A 169 10.00 -16.54 -14.94
C ARG A 169 9.51 -15.97 -13.60
N TYR A 170 8.20 -15.87 -13.40
CA TYR A 170 7.63 -15.35 -12.15
C TYR A 170 7.88 -16.28 -10.97
N PHE A 171 7.76 -17.60 -11.17
CA PHE A 171 8.03 -18.61 -10.16
C PHE A 171 9.48 -18.54 -9.65
N LEU A 172 10.45 -18.44 -10.55
CA LEU A 172 11.87 -18.29 -10.21
C LEU A 172 12.14 -16.99 -9.44
N GLY A 173 11.42 -15.92 -9.76
CA GLY A 173 11.53 -14.63 -9.07
C GLY A 173 10.89 -14.64 -7.68
N ALA A 174 9.74 -15.29 -7.51
CA ALA A 174 9.00 -15.32 -6.25
C ALA A 174 9.64 -16.24 -5.20
N ARG A 175 10.42 -17.24 -5.60
CA ARG A 175 11.08 -18.22 -4.71
C ARG A 175 10.15 -18.83 -3.66
N THR A 176 8.89 -19.04 -4.02
CA THR A 176 7.84 -19.56 -3.14
C THR A 176 7.15 -20.76 -3.76
N PHE A 177 6.78 -21.71 -2.91
CA PHE A 177 5.99 -22.89 -3.29
C PHE A 177 4.57 -22.84 -2.71
N ASP A 178 4.16 -21.69 -2.18
CA ASP A 178 2.82 -21.49 -1.64
C ASP A 178 1.76 -21.60 -2.74
N ALA A 179 0.77 -22.48 -2.55
CA ALA A 179 -0.24 -22.79 -3.55
C ALA A 179 -1.09 -21.56 -3.96
N ASN A 180 -1.36 -20.64 -3.03
CA ASN A 180 -2.12 -19.42 -3.33
C ASN A 180 -1.32 -18.48 -4.23
N THR A 181 -0.04 -18.32 -3.91
CA THR A 181 0.89 -17.52 -4.70
C THR A 181 1.12 -18.12 -6.09
N LEU A 182 1.28 -19.45 -6.19
CA LEU A 182 1.40 -20.14 -7.47
C LEU A 182 0.15 -19.98 -8.34
N ARG A 183 -1.04 -20.05 -7.73
CA ARG A 183 -2.30 -19.83 -8.44
C ARG A 183 -2.38 -18.40 -8.99
N TYR A 184 -2.06 -17.40 -8.19
CA TYR A 184 -1.99 -16.01 -8.62
C TYR A 184 -1.05 -15.84 -9.83
N LEU A 185 0.19 -16.34 -9.73
CA LEU A 185 1.18 -16.26 -10.82
C LEU A 185 0.73 -16.99 -12.09
N TRP A 186 0.03 -18.12 -11.94
CA TRP A 186 -0.51 -18.88 -13.07
C TRP A 186 -1.62 -18.13 -13.81
N VAL A 187 -2.48 -17.41 -13.09
CA VAL A 187 -3.51 -16.55 -13.68
C VAL A 187 -2.84 -15.37 -14.41
N GLU A 188 -1.96 -14.62 -13.74
CA GLU A 188 -1.20 -13.51 -14.32
C GLU A 188 -0.41 -13.90 -15.58
N SER A 189 0.21 -15.09 -15.58
CA SER A 189 1.01 -15.54 -16.71
C SER A 189 0.20 -15.70 -18.00
N ALA A 190 -1.13 -15.91 -17.91
CA ALA A 190 -2.00 -16.15 -19.05
C ALA A 190 -2.35 -14.89 -19.85
N PHE A 191 -2.12 -13.70 -19.30
CA PHE A 191 -2.60 -12.45 -19.88
C PHE A 191 -1.48 -11.41 -20.00
N LYS A 192 -1.50 -10.61 -21.08
CA LYS A 192 -0.54 -9.55 -21.37
C LYS A 192 -1.16 -8.18 -21.19
#